data_AF-A0A853IAJ4-F1
#
_entry.id   AF-A0A853IAJ4-F1
#
_cell.length_a   1.000
_cell.length_b   1.000
_cell.length_c   1.000
_cell.angle_alpha   90.00
_cell.angle_beta   90.00
_cell.angle_gamma   90.00
#
_symmetry.space_group_name_H-M   'P 1'
#
loop_
_entity.id
_entity.type
_entity.pdbx_description
1 polymer ?
#
loop_
_entity_poly.entity_id
_entity_poly.type
_entity_poly.pdbx_seq_one_letter_code
_entity_poly.pdbx_strand_id
1 'polypeptide(L)'
;MKCRTFLVAVGLLVGINNAYATALPCDVSDIQLNFVQRLDGVDPGTTVNPPFNASDCVGAFQGNNSLFANPTMGNLGYDNDGWFNKESNFWPGLPAAFTESSELQDLDGDGQVNDPGWVYLGKDDGQGFKGATSTDGVTSYQFIDDLLVLSNCKDKDGDSTACVGGDAIMGEWSWNPPTMNPQDLLDLLGGMFFDQVAVIFKSANYFSIYNFNIGDLGIDPVLAEDFNFKFAGTWDTSNTLKNRGGNPAGLSNISLWARDPVIDIPAPSSLGLLIISLALLIRRKTN
;
A
#
# COMPACT_ATOMS: atom_id res chain seq x y z
N MET A 1 29.16 2.70 -69.33
CA MET A 1 28.48 2.05 -68.18
C MET A 1 28.79 2.86 -66.93
N LYS A 2 27.80 3.54 -66.34
CA LYS A 2 27.94 4.27 -65.07
C LYS A 2 27.49 3.33 -63.94
N CYS A 3 28.42 2.90 -63.11
CA CYS A 3 28.16 2.06 -61.94
C CYS A 3 27.64 2.94 -60.80
N ARG A 4 26.40 2.70 -60.35
CA ARG A 4 25.80 3.38 -59.19
C ARG A 4 26.21 2.63 -57.93
N THR A 5 26.97 3.29 -57.06
CA THR A 5 27.28 2.82 -55.71
C THR A 5 26.03 2.97 -54.83
N PHE A 6 25.49 1.85 -54.35
CA PHE A 6 24.44 1.84 -53.33
C PHE A 6 25.11 1.99 -51.96
N LEU A 7 24.79 3.08 -51.26
CA LEU A 7 25.07 3.25 -49.83
C LEU A 7 24.03 2.43 -49.05
N VAL A 8 24.47 1.35 -48.40
CA VAL A 8 23.67 0.65 -47.39
C VAL A 8 23.86 1.38 -46.07
N ALA A 9 22.83 2.08 -45.61
CA ALA A 9 22.77 2.63 -44.27
C ALA A 9 22.57 1.46 -43.29
N VAL A 10 23.60 1.14 -42.51
CA VAL A 10 23.49 0.23 -41.37
C VAL A 10 22.83 1.02 -40.24
N GLY A 11 21.53 0.80 -40.03
CA GLY A 11 20.80 1.31 -38.89
C GLY A 11 21.33 0.64 -37.62
N LEU A 12 22.00 1.41 -36.77
CA LEU A 12 22.38 1.00 -35.43
C LEU A 12 21.10 1.01 -34.57
N LEU A 13 20.45 -0.14 -34.41
CA LEU A 13 19.41 -0.33 -33.41
C LEU A 13 20.08 -0.30 -32.04
N VAL A 14 20.12 0.88 -31.40
CA VAL A 14 20.42 1.01 -29.98
C VAL A 14 19.22 0.44 -29.24
N GLY A 15 19.29 -0.84 -28.87
CA GLY A 15 18.36 -1.44 -27.93
C GLY A 15 18.48 -0.71 -26.60
N ILE A 16 17.41 -0.04 -26.20
CA ILE A 16 17.27 0.52 -24.86
C ILE A 16 17.12 -0.68 -23.92
N ASN A 17 18.22 -1.12 -23.32
CA ASN A 17 18.16 -2.09 -22.23
C ASN A 17 17.58 -1.37 -21.02
N ASN A 18 16.26 -1.39 -20.87
CA ASN A 18 15.62 -1.08 -19.59
C ASN A 18 16.02 -2.20 -18.63
N ALA A 19 17.09 -1.97 -17.86
CA ALA A 19 17.53 -2.90 -16.85
C ALA A 19 16.52 -2.87 -15.69
N TYR A 20 15.65 -3.88 -15.65
CA TYR A 20 14.73 -4.11 -14.54
C TYR A 20 15.50 -4.37 -13.25
N ALA A 21 14.93 -3.98 -12.11
CA ALA A 21 15.53 -4.27 -10.81
C ALA A 21 15.59 -5.80 -10.64
N THR A 22 16.79 -6.33 -10.42
CA THR A 22 16.95 -7.78 -10.18
C THR A 22 16.45 -8.10 -8.77
N ALA A 23 15.35 -8.85 -8.69
CA ALA A 23 14.80 -9.37 -7.46
C ALA A 23 15.10 -10.87 -7.34
N LEU A 24 15.45 -11.33 -6.14
CA LEU A 24 15.22 -12.72 -5.74
C LEU A 24 13.71 -12.96 -5.64
N PRO A 25 13.18 -14.19 -5.66
CA PRO A 25 11.75 -14.41 -5.42
C PRO A 25 11.41 -14.20 -3.94
N CYS A 26 10.20 -13.70 -3.67
CA CYS A 26 9.51 -13.71 -2.38
C CYS A 26 8.42 -14.79 -2.40
N ASP A 27 7.91 -15.14 -1.23
CA ASP A 27 6.77 -16.05 -1.10
C ASP A 27 5.60 -15.30 -0.46
N VAL A 28 4.42 -15.36 -1.08
CA VAL A 28 3.21 -14.74 -0.51
C VAL A 28 2.85 -15.30 0.87
N SER A 29 3.34 -16.49 1.22
CA SER A 29 3.19 -17.09 2.55
C SER A 29 4.18 -16.57 3.60
N ASP A 30 5.17 -15.75 3.21
CA ASP A 30 6.09 -15.10 4.16
C ASP A 30 5.36 -14.16 5.12
N ILE A 31 4.17 -13.67 4.75
CA ILE A 31 3.28 -12.93 5.65
C ILE A 31 1.86 -13.45 5.50
N GLN A 32 1.21 -13.70 6.64
CA GLN A 32 -0.12 -14.29 6.69
C GLN A 32 -1.00 -13.53 7.65
N LEU A 33 -2.29 -13.45 7.33
CA LEU A 33 -3.37 -13.01 8.18
C LEU A 33 -4.07 -14.25 8.74
N ASN A 34 -4.12 -14.36 10.06
CA ASN A 34 -4.78 -15.48 10.74
C ASN A 34 -5.85 -15.00 11.74
N PHE A 35 -6.10 -13.69 11.83
CA PHE A 35 -7.10 -13.10 12.70
C PHE A 35 -7.68 -11.81 12.12
N VAL A 36 -8.99 -11.65 12.26
CA VAL A 36 -9.74 -10.44 11.91
C VAL A 36 -10.72 -10.09 13.03
N GLN A 37 -10.89 -8.82 13.33
CA GLN A 37 -11.87 -8.34 14.30
C GLN A 37 -12.46 -7.01 13.86
N ARG A 38 -13.79 -6.90 13.83
CA ARG A 38 -14.47 -5.62 13.68
C ARG A 38 -14.35 -4.82 14.98
N LEU A 39 -14.01 -3.54 14.88
CA LEU A 39 -13.81 -2.69 16.04
C LEU A 39 -15.12 -2.05 16.55
N ASP A 40 -16.21 -2.80 16.63
CA ASP A 40 -17.53 -2.32 17.11
C ASP A 40 -17.70 -2.40 18.63
N GLY A 41 -16.68 -2.88 19.34
CA GLY A 41 -16.68 -3.08 20.79
C GLY A 41 -17.40 -4.33 21.28
N VAL A 42 -17.98 -5.14 20.38
CA VAL A 42 -18.73 -6.36 20.72
C VAL A 42 -18.25 -7.61 19.95
N ASP A 43 -17.64 -7.45 18.77
CA ASP A 43 -17.05 -8.54 18.01
C ASP A 43 -15.81 -9.09 18.75
N PRO A 44 -15.82 -10.37 19.16
CA PRO A 44 -14.66 -10.98 19.81
C PRO A 44 -13.50 -11.24 18.84
N GLY A 45 -13.72 -11.08 17.52
CA GLY A 45 -12.78 -11.43 16.48
C GLY A 45 -12.85 -12.91 16.10
N THR A 46 -12.32 -13.21 14.92
CA THR A 46 -12.37 -14.52 14.29
C THR A 46 -10.96 -14.94 13.88
N THR A 47 -10.56 -16.13 14.32
CA THR A 47 -9.38 -16.80 13.77
C THR A 47 -9.68 -17.32 12.38
N VAL A 48 -8.82 -16.98 11.43
CA VAL A 48 -8.90 -17.41 10.04
C VAL A 48 -8.09 -18.71 9.87
N ASN A 49 -8.76 -19.76 9.38
CA ASN A 49 -8.11 -21.05 9.10
C ASN A 49 -8.67 -21.68 7.81
N PRO A 50 -7.84 -21.96 6.79
CA PRO A 50 -6.39 -21.69 6.74
C PRO A 50 -6.09 -20.18 6.77
N PRO A 51 -4.90 -19.75 7.25
CA PRO A 51 -4.49 -18.34 7.16
C PRO A 51 -4.53 -17.83 5.72
N PHE A 52 -4.85 -16.55 5.55
CA PHE A 52 -4.73 -15.87 4.26
C PHE A 52 -3.28 -15.43 4.06
N ASN A 53 -2.69 -15.81 2.93
CA ASN A 53 -1.40 -15.29 2.49
C ASN A 53 -1.56 -13.86 1.96
N ALA A 54 -0.45 -13.16 1.72
CA ALA A 54 -0.47 -11.96 0.88
C ALA A 54 -1.09 -12.27 -0.50
N SER A 55 -1.77 -11.30 -1.11
CA SER A 55 -2.33 -11.42 -2.45
C SER A 55 -1.22 -11.43 -3.51
N ASP A 56 -0.19 -10.63 -3.31
CA ASP A 56 0.98 -10.55 -4.19
C ASP A 56 2.25 -10.18 -3.41
N CYS A 57 3.41 -10.43 -4.00
CA CYS A 57 4.68 -9.99 -3.44
C CYS A 57 5.70 -9.64 -4.53
N VAL A 58 6.54 -8.65 -4.24
CA VAL A 58 7.70 -8.30 -5.07
C VAL A 58 8.96 -8.15 -4.22
N GLY A 59 10.11 -8.54 -4.79
CA GLY A 59 11.36 -8.65 -4.05
C GLY A 59 11.71 -10.12 -3.81
N ALA A 60 12.82 -10.46 -3.15
CA ALA A 60 13.74 -9.56 -2.44
C ALA A 60 14.68 -8.76 -3.35
N PHE A 61 14.58 -7.44 -3.30
CA PHE A 61 15.44 -6.52 -4.03
C PHE A 61 16.68 -6.15 -3.23
N GLN A 62 17.82 -6.05 -3.89
CA GLN A 62 19.03 -5.53 -3.25
C GLN A 62 18.94 -4.01 -3.12
N GLY A 63 19.19 -3.49 -1.92
CA GLY A 63 19.19 -2.04 -1.66
C GLY A 63 18.60 -1.69 -0.31
N ASN A 64 18.46 -0.39 -0.08
CA ASN A 64 17.82 0.16 1.12
C ASN A 64 16.54 0.88 0.74
N ASN A 65 15.40 0.37 1.24
CA ASN A 65 14.09 0.96 0.99
C ASN A 65 13.95 2.38 1.54
N SER A 66 14.70 2.71 2.59
CA SER A 66 14.69 4.05 3.18
C SER A 66 15.33 5.13 2.29
N LEU A 67 15.94 4.74 1.16
CA LEU A 67 16.49 5.67 0.17
C LEU A 67 15.46 6.06 -0.90
N PHE A 68 14.29 5.42 -0.91
CA PHE A 68 13.26 5.74 -1.88
C PHE A 68 12.57 7.05 -1.51
N ALA A 69 12.08 7.75 -2.54
CA ALA A 69 11.38 9.01 -2.35
C ALA A 69 10.11 8.78 -1.54
N ASN A 70 10.00 9.46 -0.40
CA ASN A 70 8.73 9.62 0.29
C ASN A 70 7.84 10.59 -0.50
N PRO A 71 6.51 10.51 -0.32
CA PRO A 71 5.59 11.50 -0.86
C PRO A 71 5.93 12.90 -0.34
N THR A 72 5.83 13.89 -1.23
CA THR A 72 6.15 15.31 -1.02
C THR A 72 4.98 16.22 -1.36
N MET A 73 4.00 15.74 -2.12
CA MET A 73 2.79 16.46 -2.50
C MET A 73 1.65 16.07 -1.57
N GLY A 74 1.91 16.17 -0.26
CA GLY A 74 0.86 15.97 0.74
C GLY A 74 0.54 14.52 1.09
N ASN A 75 1.16 13.52 0.44
CA ASN A 75 0.92 12.09 0.72
C ASN A 75 -0.55 11.69 0.53
N LEU A 76 -1.09 12.02 -0.64
CA LEU A 76 -2.49 11.81 -1.02
C LEU A 76 -2.66 10.86 -2.23
N GLY A 77 -1.59 10.17 -2.65
CA GLY A 77 -1.68 9.16 -3.71
C GLY A 77 -1.53 9.67 -5.14
N TYR A 78 -1.08 10.92 -5.32
CA TYR A 78 -0.92 11.53 -6.63
C TYR A 78 0.17 10.87 -7.49
N ASP A 79 -0.03 10.87 -8.80
CA ASP A 79 0.94 10.41 -9.79
C ASP A 79 2.29 11.11 -9.61
N ASN A 80 3.36 10.33 -9.74
CA ASN A 80 4.74 10.73 -9.53
C ASN A 80 5.07 11.25 -8.11
N ASP A 81 4.19 11.07 -7.11
CA ASP A 81 4.45 11.46 -5.73
C ASP A 81 4.82 10.28 -4.81
N GLY A 82 6.10 10.19 -4.49
CA GLY A 82 6.66 9.08 -3.74
C GLY A 82 6.93 7.87 -4.61
N TRP A 83 7.41 6.80 -3.97
CA TRP A 83 7.88 5.63 -4.71
C TRP A 83 6.75 4.75 -5.21
N PHE A 84 5.67 4.56 -4.45
CA PHE A 84 4.57 3.67 -4.84
C PHE A 84 3.68 4.26 -5.93
N ASN A 85 3.60 5.59 -6.06
CA ASN A 85 2.75 6.27 -7.04
C ASN A 85 3.44 6.59 -8.36
N LYS A 86 4.41 5.78 -8.81
CA LYS A 86 5.09 6.03 -10.07
C LYS A 86 5.59 4.77 -10.75
N GLU A 87 5.84 4.90 -12.04
CA GLU A 87 6.52 3.87 -12.81
C GLU A 87 7.92 3.60 -12.24
N SER A 88 8.27 2.31 -12.19
CA SER A 88 9.56 1.92 -11.64
C SER A 88 10.09 0.63 -12.22
N ASN A 89 11.42 0.49 -12.19
CA ASN A 89 12.09 -0.76 -12.59
C ASN A 89 11.78 -1.92 -11.62
N PHE A 90 11.12 -1.66 -10.49
CA PHE A 90 10.71 -2.65 -9.49
C PHE A 90 9.37 -3.34 -9.83
N TRP A 91 8.50 -2.69 -10.61
CA TRP A 91 7.21 -3.22 -11.09
C TRP A 91 7.05 -2.88 -12.58
N PRO A 92 7.83 -3.55 -13.44
CA PRO A 92 7.90 -3.16 -14.83
C PRO A 92 6.57 -3.37 -15.56
N GLY A 93 6.13 -2.33 -16.28
CA GLY A 93 4.90 -2.35 -17.06
C GLY A 93 3.64 -1.99 -16.26
N LEU A 94 3.78 -1.67 -14.97
CA LEU A 94 2.71 -1.10 -14.17
C LEU A 94 2.91 0.41 -14.01
N PRO A 95 1.83 1.22 -14.03
CA PRO A 95 1.90 2.66 -13.74
C PRO A 95 2.42 2.95 -12.32
N ALA A 96 2.22 2.03 -11.39
CA ALA A 96 2.58 2.16 -9.98
C ALA A 96 2.71 0.78 -9.31
N ALA A 97 3.13 0.75 -8.05
CA ALA A 97 3.29 -0.50 -7.30
C ALA A 97 1.94 -1.23 -7.18
N PHE A 98 1.82 -2.45 -7.69
CA PHE A 98 0.59 -3.26 -7.63
C PHE A 98 -0.68 -2.57 -8.19
N THR A 99 -0.53 -1.58 -9.07
CA THR A 99 -1.65 -0.83 -9.65
C THR A 99 -1.68 -1.04 -11.15
N GLU A 100 -2.82 -1.48 -11.70
CA GLU A 100 -3.07 -1.55 -13.14
C GLU A 100 -3.65 -0.23 -13.67
N SER A 101 -3.55 0.02 -14.99
CA SER A 101 -4.05 1.27 -15.59
C SER A 101 -5.57 1.48 -15.42
N SER A 102 -6.36 0.42 -15.22
CA SER A 102 -7.80 0.52 -14.95
C SER A 102 -8.12 0.94 -13.51
N GLU A 103 -7.12 1.00 -12.65
CA GLU A 103 -7.25 1.35 -11.22
C GLU A 103 -6.75 2.76 -10.93
N LEU A 104 -6.35 3.52 -11.96
CA LEU A 104 -5.96 4.92 -11.81
C LEU A 104 -7.19 5.80 -11.55
N GLN A 105 -6.98 6.90 -10.84
CA GLN A 105 -8.00 7.82 -10.34
C GLN A 105 -7.64 9.28 -10.70
N ASP A 106 -8.58 10.20 -10.51
CA ASP A 106 -8.39 11.65 -10.64
C ASP A 106 -8.54 12.26 -9.23
N LEU A 107 -7.51 12.09 -8.40
CA LEU A 107 -7.52 12.45 -6.99
C LEU A 107 -7.22 13.95 -6.78
N ASP A 108 -6.49 14.58 -7.70
CA ASP A 108 -6.18 16.00 -7.65
C ASP A 108 -7.24 16.90 -8.35
N GLY A 109 -8.19 16.29 -9.07
CA GLY A 109 -9.32 16.96 -9.69
C GLY A 109 -8.94 17.76 -10.94
N ASP A 110 -7.81 17.45 -11.58
CA ASP A 110 -7.35 18.12 -12.79
C ASP A 110 -8.00 17.56 -14.08
N GLY A 111 -8.78 16.48 -13.96
CA GLY A 111 -9.46 15.81 -15.06
C GLY A 111 -8.64 14.71 -15.74
N GLN A 112 -7.44 14.41 -15.26
CA GLN A 112 -6.62 13.27 -15.68
C GLN A 112 -6.83 12.09 -14.71
N VAL A 113 -7.08 10.91 -15.28
CA VAL A 113 -7.20 9.67 -14.51
C VAL A 113 -5.83 8.96 -14.53
N ASN A 114 -4.89 9.47 -13.74
CA ASN A 114 -3.50 9.00 -13.67
C ASN A 114 -2.99 8.72 -12.25
N ASP A 115 -3.77 9.01 -11.21
CA ASP A 115 -3.33 8.88 -9.83
C ASP A 115 -3.44 7.43 -9.31
N PRO A 116 -2.35 6.83 -8.80
CA PRO A 116 -2.39 5.47 -8.29
C PRO A 116 -3.01 5.28 -6.92
N GLY A 117 -3.09 6.33 -6.09
CA GLY A 117 -3.79 6.32 -4.81
C GLY A 117 -3.00 5.77 -3.60
N TRP A 118 -1.70 5.50 -3.70
CA TRP A 118 -0.93 4.99 -2.56
C TRP A 118 -0.55 6.08 -1.55
N VAL A 119 -0.98 5.89 -0.31
CA VAL A 119 -0.67 6.71 0.85
C VAL A 119 0.36 5.99 1.72
N TYR A 120 1.45 6.68 2.04
CA TYR A 120 2.44 6.21 3.00
C TYR A 120 1.90 6.35 4.42
N LEU A 121 1.86 5.26 5.18
CA LEU A 121 1.24 5.26 6.50
C LEU A 121 2.24 5.44 7.63
N GLY A 122 3.49 5.05 7.41
CA GLY A 122 4.53 5.14 8.43
C GLY A 122 5.53 4.00 8.40
N LYS A 123 6.40 3.97 9.42
CA LYS A 123 7.52 3.04 9.52
C LYS A 123 7.98 2.84 10.95
N ASP A 124 8.49 1.65 11.24
CA ASP A 124 9.33 1.36 12.40
C ASP A 124 10.77 1.08 11.94
N ASP A 125 11.74 1.85 12.46
CA ASP A 125 13.18 1.68 12.23
C ASP A 125 13.96 1.41 13.53
N GLY A 126 13.28 0.90 14.56
CA GLY A 126 13.85 0.48 15.84
C GLY A 126 13.44 1.35 17.02
N GLN A 127 12.50 2.29 16.82
CA GLN A 127 11.95 3.16 17.87
C GLN A 127 10.43 3.00 18.03
N GLY A 128 9.88 1.89 17.50
CA GLY A 128 8.45 1.69 17.36
C GLY A 128 7.91 2.33 16.09
N PHE A 129 6.72 1.93 15.69
CA PHE A 129 6.07 2.50 14.50
C PHE A 129 5.82 3.99 14.68
N LYS A 130 6.09 4.75 13.64
CA LYS A 130 5.86 6.19 13.54
C LYS A 130 4.96 6.43 12.36
N GLY A 131 3.76 6.94 12.64
CA GLY A 131 2.83 7.27 11.58
C GLY A 131 3.38 8.39 10.69
N ALA A 132 3.02 8.38 9.43
CA ALA A 132 3.26 9.50 8.52
C ALA A 132 2.17 10.57 8.66
N THR A 133 2.35 11.69 7.96
CA THR A 133 1.34 12.74 7.85
C THR A 133 0.82 12.80 6.42
N SER A 134 -0.49 12.99 6.27
CA SER A 134 -1.13 13.38 5.01
C SER A 134 -1.74 14.77 5.15
N THR A 135 -1.69 15.60 4.10
CA THR A 135 -2.20 16.97 4.12
C THR A 135 -2.45 17.52 2.71
N ASP A 136 -3.51 18.30 2.56
CA ASP A 136 -3.81 19.11 1.36
C ASP A 136 -3.31 20.57 1.50
N GLY A 137 -2.59 20.88 2.59
CA GLY A 137 -2.15 22.23 2.96
C GLY A 137 -3.16 23.02 3.79
N VAL A 138 -4.37 22.51 4.01
CA VAL A 138 -5.41 23.10 4.87
C VAL A 138 -5.74 22.16 6.04
N THR A 139 -6.09 20.92 5.72
CA THR A 139 -6.33 19.82 6.64
C THR A 139 -5.09 18.94 6.70
N SER A 140 -4.82 18.36 7.86
CA SER A 140 -3.72 17.41 8.04
C SER A 140 -4.13 16.29 8.96
N TYR A 141 -3.77 15.06 8.61
CA TYR A 141 -3.97 13.90 9.44
C TYR A 141 -2.64 13.19 9.71
N GLN A 142 -2.41 12.87 10.98
CA GLN A 142 -1.25 12.12 11.44
C GLN A 142 -1.70 10.70 11.78
N PHE A 143 -1.14 9.70 11.09
CA PHE A 143 -1.39 8.31 11.41
C PHE A 143 -0.86 7.98 12.82
N ILE A 144 -1.54 7.07 13.51
CA ILE A 144 -1.22 6.70 14.90
C ILE A 144 0.06 5.85 14.97
N ASP A 145 0.85 6.06 16.01
CA ASP A 145 2.14 5.39 16.22
C ASP A 145 2.02 3.88 16.56
N ASP A 146 0.83 3.40 16.90
CA ASP A 146 0.54 1.99 17.21
C ASP A 146 -0.30 1.30 16.12
N LEU A 147 -0.40 1.91 14.94
CA LEU A 147 -1.12 1.36 13.79
C LEU A 147 -0.61 -0.03 13.41
N LEU A 148 0.71 -0.24 13.49
CA LEU A 148 1.36 -1.52 13.28
C LEU A 148 2.18 -1.90 14.49
N VAL A 149 1.98 -3.13 14.96
CA VAL A 149 2.75 -3.70 16.08
C VAL A 149 3.33 -5.03 15.65
N LEU A 150 4.65 -5.19 15.81
CA LEU A 150 5.33 -6.47 15.74
C LEU A 150 5.51 -7.06 17.14
N SER A 151 5.27 -8.34 17.29
CA SER A 151 5.37 -9.05 18.57
C SER A 151 5.93 -10.47 18.39
N ASN A 152 6.30 -11.11 19.51
CA ASN A 152 6.76 -12.50 19.54
C ASN A 152 7.89 -12.81 18.52
N CYS A 153 8.78 -11.83 18.34
CA CYS A 153 9.84 -11.87 17.35
C CYS A 153 10.97 -12.80 17.75
N LYS A 154 11.40 -13.63 16.81
CA LYS A 154 12.41 -14.67 17.02
C LYS A 154 13.53 -14.59 16.00
N ASP A 155 14.72 -14.92 16.47
CA ASP A 155 15.88 -15.12 15.59
C ASP A 155 15.85 -16.49 14.91
N LYS A 156 16.93 -16.82 14.20
CA LYS A 156 17.08 -18.10 13.47
C LYS A 156 17.12 -19.34 14.36
N ASP A 157 17.47 -19.18 15.63
CA ASP A 157 17.58 -20.28 16.60
C ASP A 157 16.28 -20.42 17.42
N GLY A 158 15.32 -19.51 17.21
CA GLY A 158 14.02 -19.49 17.88
C GLY A 158 14.01 -18.67 19.17
N ASP A 159 15.10 -17.98 19.48
CA ASP A 159 15.25 -17.16 20.68
C ASP A 159 14.58 -15.80 20.50
N SER A 160 14.01 -15.29 21.60
CA SER A 160 13.34 -13.98 21.61
C SER A 160 14.33 -12.85 21.37
N THR A 161 13.98 -11.92 20.47
CA THR A 161 14.83 -10.78 20.12
C THR A 161 13.99 -9.56 19.78
N ALA A 162 14.61 -8.39 19.68
CA ALA A 162 13.93 -7.17 19.25
C ALA A 162 13.44 -7.32 17.81
N CYS A 163 12.18 -6.96 17.56
CA CYS A 163 11.56 -7.10 16.24
C CYS A 163 12.25 -6.27 15.16
N VAL A 164 12.68 -5.05 15.47
CA VAL A 164 13.40 -4.16 14.56
C VAL A 164 14.70 -3.71 15.23
N GLY A 165 15.80 -3.78 14.50
CA GLY A 165 17.15 -3.50 15.01
C GLY A 165 17.78 -4.67 15.79
N GLY A 166 17.04 -5.76 15.98
CA GLY A 166 17.56 -7.04 16.48
C GLY A 166 17.80 -8.06 15.35
N ASP A 167 17.88 -9.33 15.73
CA ASP A 167 18.13 -10.46 14.81
C ASP A 167 16.82 -11.17 14.37
N ALA A 168 15.67 -10.51 14.52
CA ALA A 168 14.36 -11.10 14.23
C ALA A 168 14.19 -11.42 12.74
N ILE A 169 13.85 -12.66 12.44
CA ILE A 169 13.55 -13.14 11.07
C ILE A 169 12.11 -13.60 10.90
N MET A 170 11.40 -13.80 12.02
CA MET A 170 10.00 -14.19 12.08
C MET A 170 9.34 -13.60 13.33
N GLY A 171 8.01 -13.56 13.32
CA GLY A 171 7.22 -13.13 14.46
C GLY A 171 5.74 -13.00 14.11
N GLU A 172 5.06 -12.19 14.91
CA GLU A 172 3.67 -11.81 14.71
C GLU A 172 3.56 -10.34 14.34
N TRP A 173 2.47 -9.99 13.67
CA TRP A 173 2.11 -8.62 13.33
C TRP A 173 0.64 -8.37 13.66
N SER A 174 0.31 -7.12 13.97
CA SER A 174 -1.06 -6.66 14.05
C SER A 174 -1.23 -5.26 13.50
N TRP A 175 -2.31 -5.06 12.76
CA TRP A 175 -2.80 -3.79 12.27
C TRP A 175 -3.97 -3.34 13.15
N ASN A 176 -3.81 -2.21 13.83
CA ASN A 176 -4.74 -1.69 14.82
C ASN A 176 -5.13 -0.25 14.47
N PRO A 177 -6.06 -0.02 13.55
CA PRO A 177 -6.52 1.31 13.22
C PRO A 177 -7.45 1.85 14.33
N PRO A 178 -7.77 3.15 14.33
CA PRO A 178 -8.84 3.68 15.15
C PRO A 178 -10.17 2.96 14.87
N THR A 179 -11.06 2.91 15.86
CA THR A 179 -12.40 2.31 15.80
C THR A 179 -13.21 2.71 14.56
N MET A 180 -13.16 3.99 14.20
CA MET A 180 -13.76 4.56 12.99
C MET A 180 -12.74 5.51 12.35
N ASN A 181 -12.92 5.80 11.07
CA ASN A 181 -12.06 6.74 10.35
C ASN A 181 -12.20 8.17 10.94
N PRO A 182 -11.09 8.81 11.35
CA PRO A 182 -11.15 10.18 11.86
C PRO A 182 -11.63 11.16 10.80
N GLN A 183 -12.38 12.20 11.20
CA GLN A 183 -12.96 13.17 10.26
C GLN A 183 -11.90 13.82 9.36
N ASP A 184 -10.75 14.20 9.91
CA ASP A 184 -9.67 14.81 9.13
C ASP A 184 -9.15 13.87 8.03
N LEU A 185 -9.16 12.55 8.26
CA LEU A 185 -8.78 11.56 7.25
C LEU A 185 -9.89 11.41 6.18
N LEU A 186 -11.15 11.43 6.61
CA LEU A 186 -12.31 11.41 5.69
C LEU A 186 -12.29 12.65 4.77
N ASP A 187 -11.98 13.81 5.33
CA ASP A 187 -11.93 15.09 4.61
C ASP A 187 -10.78 15.12 3.58
N LEU A 188 -9.69 14.38 3.84
CA LEU A 188 -8.54 14.28 2.93
C LEU A 188 -8.71 13.23 1.82
N LEU A 189 -9.25 12.05 2.16
CA LEU A 189 -9.27 10.88 1.26
C LEU A 189 -10.69 10.47 0.81
N GLY A 190 -11.72 11.28 1.07
CA GLY A 190 -13.08 10.99 0.59
C GLY A 190 -13.81 9.86 1.34
N GLY A 191 -13.16 9.24 2.32
CA GLY A 191 -13.83 8.58 3.43
C GLY A 191 -14.07 7.08 3.30
N MET A 192 -13.18 6.34 2.67
CA MET A 192 -13.33 4.90 2.52
C MET A 192 -12.10 4.17 3.03
N PHE A 193 -12.30 2.93 3.45
CA PHE A 193 -11.20 2.08 3.89
C PHE A 193 -10.36 1.65 2.71
N PHE A 194 -9.05 1.69 2.90
CA PHE A 194 -8.06 1.31 1.90
C PHE A 194 -8.40 -0.06 1.26
N ASP A 195 -8.37 -0.15 -0.07
CA ASP A 195 -8.64 -1.41 -0.77
C ASP A 195 -7.44 -2.35 -0.79
N GLN A 196 -6.24 -1.79 -0.64
CA GLN A 196 -4.99 -2.53 -0.58
C GLN A 196 -4.07 -2.00 0.52
N VAL A 197 -3.28 -2.90 1.11
CA VAL A 197 -2.23 -2.58 2.08
C VAL A 197 -0.95 -3.30 1.72
N ALA A 198 0.13 -2.55 1.61
CA ALA A 198 1.46 -3.07 1.32
C ALA A 198 2.39 -2.95 2.54
N VAL A 199 3.03 -4.07 2.87
CA VAL A 199 4.00 -4.20 3.95
C VAL A 199 5.39 -4.41 3.36
N ILE A 200 6.32 -3.55 3.74
CA ILE A 200 7.71 -3.62 3.27
C ILE A 200 8.59 -4.08 4.43
N PHE A 201 9.24 -5.23 4.27
CA PHE A 201 10.25 -5.71 5.20
C PHE A 201 11.65 -5.45 4.66
N LYS A 202 12.52 -4.85 5.47
CA LYS A 202 13.91 -4.58 5.12
C LYS A 202 14.84 -5.30 6.09
N SER A 203 15.67 -6.22 5.59
CA SER A 203 16.73 -6.89 6.35
C SER A 203 18.09 -6.81 5.66
N ALA A 204 19.16 -6.57 6.41
CA ALA A 204 20.53 -6.49 5.91
C ALA A 204 20.69 -5.72 4.57
N ASN A 205 20.85 -6.44 3.45
CA ASN A 205 21.08 -5.85 2.12
C ASN A 205 19.86 -5.88 1.20
N TYR A 206 18.73 -6.42 1.66
CA TYR A 206 17.56 -6.66 0.82
C TYR A 206 16.27 -6.15 1.47
N PHE A 207 15.25 -5.93 0.65
CA PHE A 207 13.87 -5.73 1.10
C PHE A 207 12.90 -6.49 0.19
N SER A 208 11.73 -6.83 0.72
CA SER A 208 10.59 -7.39 -0.01
C SER A 208 9.33 -6.61 0.36
N ILE A 209 8.36 -6.64 -0.54
CA ILE A 209 7.08 -5.95 -0.43
C ILE A 209 5.99 -7.00 -0.60
N TYR A 210 5.04 -7.02 0.31
CA TYR A 210 3.89 -7.92 0.28
C TYR A 210 2.63 -7.08 0.27
N ASN A 211 1.72 -7.39 -0.64
CA ASN A 211 0.48 -6.66 -0.83
C ASN A 211 -0.71 -7.52 -0.43
N PHE A 212 -1.62 -6.95 0.34
CA PHE A 212 -2.92 -7.54 0.66
C PHE A 212 -4.01 -6.75 -0.06
N ASN A 213 -4.77 -7.41 -0.92
CA ASN A 213 -6.02 -6.88 -1.42
C ASN A 213 -7.12 -7.24 -0.41
N ILE A 214 -7.77 -6.23 0.16
CA ILE A 214 -8.79 -6.41 1.19
C ILE A 214 -10.03 -7.12 0.62
N GLY A 215 -10.31 -6.94 -0.67
CA GLY A 215 -11.38 -7.66 -1.36
C GLY A 215 -11.20 -9.19 -1.34
N ASP A 216 -9.95 -9.67 -1.30
CA ASP A 216 -9.66 -11.12 -1.22
C ASP A 216 -10.07 -11.73 0.12
N LEU A 217 -10.22 -10.91 1.16
CA LEU A 217 -10.69 -11.33 2.48
C LEU A 217 -12.21 -11.57 2.51
N GLY A 218 -12.93 -11.20 1.45
CA GLY A 218 -14.39 -11.31 1.38
C GLY A 218 -15.12 -10.41 2.38
N ILE A 219 -14.46 -9.32 2.80
CA ILE A 219 -15.01 -8.30 3.70
C ILE A 219 -15.56 -7.16 2.83
N ASP A 220 -16.77 -6.71 3.13
CA ASP A 220 -17.34 -5.54 2.46
C ASP A 220 -16.46 -4.29 2.74
N PRO A 221 -16.28 -3.37 1.77
CA PRO A 221 -15.55 -2.14 1.99
C PRO A 221 -16.14 -1.37 3.17
N VAL A 222 -15.27 -0.94 4.10
CA VAL A 222 -15.68 -0.09 5.23
C VAL A 222 -15.90 1.33 4.71
N LEU A 223 -17.12 1.83 4.86
CA LEU A 223 -17.51 3.19 4.47
C LEU A 223 -17.15 4.20 5.57
N ALA A 224 -17.30 5.49 5.29
CA ALA A 224 -16.89 6.59 6.17
C ALA A 224 -17.42 6.50 7.61
N GLU A 225 -18.62 5.95 7.79
CA GLU A 225 -19.31 5.83 9.09
C GLU A 225 -19.24 4.42 9.68
N ASP A 226 -18.53 3.49 9.03
CA ASP A 226 -18.42 2.11 9.47
C ASP A 226 -17.29 1.90 10.49
N PHE A 227 -17.39 0.81 11.24
CA PHE A 227 -16.32 0.35 12.11
C PHE A 227 -15.18 -0.25 11.30
N ASN A 228 -13.96 0.15 11.63
CA ASN A 228 -12.76 -0.41 11.03
C ASN A 228 -12.51 -1.86 11.47
N PHE A 229 -11.65 -2.55 10.73
CA PHE A 229 -11.17 -3.88 11.07
C PHE A 229 -9.74 -3.85 11.61
N LYS A 230 -9.52 -4.62 12.67
CA LYS A 230 -8.21 -5.02 13.14
C LYS A 230 -7.83 -6.34 12.48
N PHE A 231 -6.57 -6.44 12.07
CA PHE A 231 -6.00 -7.66 11.51
C PHE A 231 -4.78 -8.08 12.30
N ALA A 232 -4.51 -9.38 12.34
CA ALA A 232 -3.26 -9.91 12.86
C ALA A 232 -2.86 -11.20 12.16
N GLY A 233 -1.57 -11.52 12.28
CA GLY A 233 -1.06 -12.81 11.88
C GLY A 233 0.44 -12.94 12.07
N THR A 234 1.06 -13.71 11.19
CA THR A 234 2.47 -14.11 11.31
C THR A 234 3.27 -13.63 10.12
N TRP A 235 4.56 -13.45 10.34
CA TRP A 235 5.53 -13.21 9.27
C TRP A 235 6.77 -14.08 9.51
N ASP A 236 7.34 -14.58 8.42
CA ASP A 236 8.62 -15.30 8.38
C ASP A 236 9.32 -14.94 7.08
N THR A 237 10.39 -14.15 7.18
CA THR A 237 11.17 -13.73 6.01
C THR A 237 12.48 -14.50 5.89
N SER A 238 12.66 -15.58 6.68
CA SER A 238 13.92 -16.33 6.78
C SER A 238 14.41 -16.87 5.44
N ASN A 239 13.48 -17.24 4.55
CA ASN A 239 13.79 -17.78 3.24
C ASN A 239 14.04 -16.71 2.17
N THR A 240 13.44 -15.52 2.34
CA THR A 240 13.41 -14.44 1.35
C THR A 240 14.48 -13.38 1.62
N LEU A 241 14.60 -12.91 2.88
CA LEU A 241 15.50 -11.84 3.26
C LEU A 241 16.79 -12.39 3.87
N LYS A 242 17.71 -12.79 2.99
CA LYS A 242 19.03 -13.33 3.34
C LYS A 242 20.14 -12.31 3.18
N ASN A 243 21.16 -12.34 4.03
CA ASN A 243 22.37 -11.56 3.83
C ASN A 243 23.20 -12.09 2.63
N ARG A 244 24.29 -11.41 2.25
CA ARG A 244 25.16 -11.84 1.13
C ARG A 244 25.81 -13.22 1.34
N GLY A 245 25.87 -13.70 2.58
CA GLY A 245 26.33 -15.04 2.92
C GLY A 245 25.24 -16.11 2.82
N GLY A 246 24.02 -15.77 2.40
CA GLY A 246 22.90 -16.71 2.26
C GLY A 246 22.17 -17.03 3.56
N ASN A 247 22.53 -16.40 4.68
CA ASN A 247 21.87 -16.62 5.97
C ASN A 247 20.70 -15.65 6.15
N PRO A 248 19.61 -16.06 6.82
CA PRO A 248 18.53 -15.15 7.23
C PRO A 248 19.09 -13.90 7.92
N ALA A 249 18.44 -12.75 7.70
CA ALA A 249 18.89 -11.48 8.24
C ALA A 249 17.81 -10.82 9.09
N GLY A 250 18.24 -10.27 10.24
CA GLY A 250 17.38 -9.50 11.13
C GLY A 250 16.76 -8.27 10.45
N LEU A 251 15.51 -7.96 10.82
CA LEU A 251 14.81 -6.77 10.36
C LEU A 251 15.51 -5.49 10.83
N SER A 252 15.72 -4.59 9.87
CA SER A 252 16.27 -3.25 10.09
C SER A 252 15.21 -2.15 10.01
N ASN A 253 14.14 -2.37 9.23
CA ASN A 253 12.92 -1.58 9.32
C ASN A 253 11.73 -2.33 8.69
N ILE A 254 10.55 -1.83 9.03
CA ILE A 254 9.28 -2.19 8.40
C ILE A 254 8.50 -0.93 8.09
N SER A 255 7.86 -0.86 6.94
CA SER A 255 7.04 0.30 6.57
C SER A 255 5.75 -0.10 5.88
N LEU A 256 4.74 0.76 5.99
CA LEU A 256 3.40 0.52 5.50
C LEU A 256 2.96 1.57 4.49
N TRP A 257 2.26 1.08 3.47
CA TRP A 257 1.52 1.87 2.51
C TRP A 257 0.11 1.29 2.41
N ALA A 258 -0.86 2.13 2.12
CA ALA A 258 -2.21 1.68 1.79
C ALA A 258 -2.77 2.48 0.63
N ARG A 259 -3.64 1.87 -0.16
CA ARG A 259 -4.18 2.47 -1.37
C ARG A 259 -5.61 2.94 -1.16
N ASP A 260 -5.85 4.19 -1.50
CA ASP A 260 -7.19 4.77 -1.50
C ASP A 260 -8.07 4.00 -2.53
N PRO A 261 -9.22 3.44 -2.13
CA PRO A 261 -10.03 2.60 -2.99
C PRO A 261 -10.47 3.28 -4.28
N VAL A 262 -10.41 2.52 -5.38
CA VAL A 262 -10.94 2.96 -6.69
C VAL A 262 -12.45 2.93 -6.66
N ILE A 263 -13.09 4.09 -6.48
CA ILE A 263 -14.55 4.16 -6.43
C ILE A 263 -15.06 5.19 -7.40
N ASP A 264 -15.90 4.73 -8.32
CA ASP A 264 -16.81 5.55 -9.09
C ASP A 264 -17.89 6.05 -8.11
N ILE A 265 -17.59 7.06 -7.28
CA ILE A 265 -18.62 7.70 -6.45
C ILE A 265 -19.57 8.34 -7.46
N PRO A 266 -20.82 7.86 -7.62
CA PRO A 266 -21.75 8.54 -8.50
C PRO A 266 -22.02 9.88 -7.83
N ALA A 267 -21.45 10.95 -8.38
CA ALA A 267 -21.74 12.31 -7.94
C ALA A 267 -23.26 12.40 -7.80
N PRO A 268 -23.79 12.82 -6.63
CA PRO A 268 -25.23 12.81 -6.39
C PRO A 268 -25.87 13.55 -7.54
N SER A 269 -26.65 12.83 -8.35
CA SER A 269 -27.06 13.33 -9.66
C SER A 269 -27.62 14.74 -9.45
N SER A 270 -26.98 15.73 -10.04
CA SER A 270 -27.44 17.12 -9.98
C SER A 270 -28.89 17.20 -10.48
N LEU A 271 -29.30 16.27 -11.36
CA LEU A 271 -30.67 16.01 -11.78
C LEU A 271 -31.59 15.55 -10.62
N GLY A 272 -31.16 14.63 -9.76
CA GLY A 272 -31.93 14.19 -8.58
C GLY A 272 -32.11 15.31 -7.55
N LEU A 273 -31.05 16.10 -7.29
CA LEU A 273 -31.14 17.30 -6.46
C LEU A 273 -32.05 18.37 -7.08
N LEU A 274 -32.03 18.53 -8.41
CA LEU A 274 -32.94 19.40 -9.15
C LEU A 274 -34.40 18.91 -9.03
N ILE A 275 -34.65 17.61 -9.14
CA ILE A 275 -36.00 17.03 -9.01
C ILE A 275 -36.54 17.19 -7.59
N ILE A 276 -35.71 16.97 -6.57
CA ILE A 276 -36.10 17.14 -5.16
C ILE A 276 -36.38 18.63 -4.86
N SER A 277 -35.54 19.54 -5.36
CA SER A 277 -35.77 20.98 -5.18
C SER A 277 -37.03 21.47 -5.92
N LEU A 278 -37.32 20.96 -7.12
CA LEU A 278 -38.58 21.23 -7.83
C LEU A 278 -39.80 20.66 -7.08
N ALA A 279 -39.71 19.44 -6.54
CA ALA A 279 -40.79 18.83 -5.77
C ALA A 279 -41.10 19.63 -4.49
N LEU A 280 -40.06 20.15 -3.81
CA LEU A 280 -40.22 21.01 -2.63
C LEU A 280 -40.82 22.38 -2.99
N LEU A 281 -40.46 22.95 -4.14
CA LEU A 281 -41.03 24.21 -4.63
C LEU A 281 -42.51 24.07 -5.04
N ILE A 282 -42.89 22.96 -5.66
CA ILE A 282 -44.28 22.67 -6.04
C ILE A 282 -45.15 22.48 -4.78
N ARG A 283 -44.64 21.75 -3.78
CA ARG A 283 -45.35 21.48 -2.52
C ARG A 283 -45.58 22.75 -1.69
N ARG A 284 -44.71 23.76 -1.83
CA ARG A 284 -44.86 25.09 -1.19
C ARG A 284 -45.92 25.96 -1.86
N LYS A 285 -46.34 25.65 -3.09
CA LYS A 285 -47.36 26.40 -3.84
C LYS A 285 -48.78 25.85 -3.67
N THR A 286 -48.90 24.65 -3.08
CA THR A 286 -50.18 23.95 -2.83
C THR A 286 -50.67 24.06 -1.38
N ASN A 287 -49.96 24.81 -0.53
CA ASN A 287 -50.41 25.30 0.78
C ASN A 287 -50.57 26.82 0.70
#